data_AF-A0A1M3D0Y0-F1
#
_entry.id   AF-A0A1M3D0Y0-F1
#
_cell.length_a   1.000
_cell.length_b   1.000
_cell.length_c   1.000
_cell.angle_alpha   90.00
_cell.angle_beta   90.00
_cell.angle_gamma   90.00
#
_symmetry.space_group_name_H-M   'P 1'
#
loop_
_entity.id
_entity.type
_entity.pdbx_description
1 polymer ?
#
loop_
_entity_poly.entity_id
_entity_poly.type
_entity_poly.pdbx_seq_one_letter_code
_entity_poly.pdbx_strand_id
1 'polypeptide(L)'
;METKNKTHGKFWTLLRQTAGYNPAYKEEIKSGVVSHYSNGRTSSLSELYDKYPECYERMIYEMKLESFQSPQSKSKYDPESDIWRKRVIASICNWLDRNGVYFEDTRAKTTYAKGVACRAANCGNFNKISVSRLEEIYNTFVRKNRVSVNIELEEQSLLALNLERALQQIKHDHNLN
;
A
#
# COMPACT_ATOMS: atom_id res chain seq x y z
N MET A 1 -9.39 41.10 17.18
CA MET A 1 -8.22 40.26 16.89
C MET A 1 -8.60 39.33 15.75
N GLU A 2 -8.13 39.64 14.54
CA GLU A 2 -8.40 38.89 13.31
C GLU A 2 -7.88 37.45 13.41
N THR A 3 -8.70 36.54 12.91
CA THR A 3 -8.42 35.10 12.84
C THR A 3 -7.29 34.86 11.83
N LYS A 4 -6.09 34.50 12.32
CA LYS A 4 -5.00 33.97 11.50
C LYS A 4 -5.48 32.70 10.78
N ASN A 5 -6.04 32.86 9.59
CA ASN A 5 -6.46 31.75 8.74
C ASN A 5 -5.26 30.87 8.45
N LYS A 6 -5.44 29.56 8.67
CA LYS A 6 -4.42 28.54 8.54
C LYS A 6 -3.86 28.52 7.12
N THR A 7 -2.76 29.25 6.96
CA THR A 7 -1.55 29.02 6.14
C THR A 7 -1.74 28.15 4.90
N HIS A 8 -1.43 28.72 3.74
CA HIS A 8 -1.35 28.15 2.38
C HIS A 8 -0.54 26.83 2.26
N GLY A 9 -0.91 25.79 3.01
CA GLY A 9 -0.14 24.55 3.15
C GLY A 9 -0.12 23.72 1.88
N LYS A 10 -1.18 23.83 1.06
CA LYS A 10 -1.26 23.21 -0.26
C LYS A 10 -0.21 23.80 -1.21
N PHE A 11 -0.10 25.14 -1.25
CA PHE A 11 0.95 25.82 -2.01
C PHE A 11 2.34 25.35 -1.58
N TRP A 12 2.66 25.39 -0.28
CA TRP A 12 3.97 24.99 0.22
C TRP A 12 4.30 23.51 -0.02
N THR A 13 3.28 22.65 -0.04
CA THR A 13 3.46 21.23 -0.37
C THR A 13 3.81 21.05 -1.84
N LEU A 14 3.12 21.76 -2.73
CA LEU A 14 3.40 21.73 -4.17
C LEU A 14 4.75 22.38 -4.51
N LEU A 15 5.10 23.49 -3.85
CA LEU A 15 6.38 24.17 -4.05
C LEU A 15 7.58 23.28 -3.72
N ARG A 16 7.48 22.40 -2.71
CA ARG A 16 8.54 21.44 -2.39
C ARG A 16 8.71 20.32 -3.43
N GLN A 17 7.74 20.17 -4.32
CA GLN A 17 7.71 19.14 -5.37
C GLN A 17 8.12 19.69 -6.74
N THR A 18 8.29 21.01 -6.88
CA THR A 18 8.74 21.62 -8.13
C THR A 18 10.22 21.30 -8.38
N ALA A 19 10.56 21.07 -9.65
CA ALA A 19 11.94 20.83 -10.04
C ALA A 19 12.82 22.06 -9.71
N GLY A 20 13.99 21.81 -9.12
CA GLY A 20 14.90 22.90 -8.72
C GLY A 20 14.56 23.56 -7.38
N TYR A 21 13.59 23.05 -6.61
CA TYR A 21 13.32 23.56 -5.27
C TYR A 21 14.53 23.40 -4.35
N ASN A 22 14.98 24.52 -3.79
CA ASN A 22 16.01 24.57 -2.76
C ASN A 22 15.44 25.26 -1.50
N PRO A 23 15.44 24.59 -0.33
CA PRO A 23 14.96 25.17 0.92
C PRO A 23 15.59 26.52 1.30
N ALA A 24 16.84 26.75 0.90
CA ALA A 24 17.56 28.00 1.17
C ALA A 24 16.96 29.21 0.44
N TYR A 25 16.31 28.99 -0.71
CA TYR A 25 15.72 30.03 -1.55
C TYR A 25 14.18 30.00 -1.54
N LYS A 26 13.57 29.39 -0.52
CA LYS A 26 12.13 29.11 -0.50
C LYS A 26 11.26 30.36 -0.63
N GLU A 27 11.70 31.50 -0.08
CA GLU A 27 10.92 32.75 -0.07
C GLU A 27 11.04 33.48 -1.41
N GLU A 28 12.22 33.43 -2.03
CA GLU A 28 12.51 33.97 -3.35
C GLU A 28 11.75 33.18 -4.43
N ILE A 29 11.78 31.84 -4.35
CA ILE A 29 11.01 30.95 -5.24
C ILE A 29 9.52 31.23 -5.05
N LYS A 30 9.02 31.33 -3.82
CA LYS A 30 7.61 31.70 -3.56
C LYS A 30 7.28 33.04 -4.21
N SER A 31 8.09 34.07 -3.97
CA SER A 31 7.89 35.42 -4.51
C SER A 31 7.83 35.40 -6.04
N GLY A 32 8.76 34.69 -6.69
CA GLY A 32 8.78 34.54 -8.14
C GLY A 32 7.54 33.84 -8.69
N VAL A 33 7.12 32.73 -8.08
CA VAL A 33 5.92 31.99 -8.48
C VAL A 33 4.67 32.85 -8.31
N VAL A 34 4.50 33.49 -7.17
CA VAL A 34 3.34 34.36 -6.91
C VAL A 34 3.32 35.54 -7.89
N SER A 35 4.47 36.16 -8.15
CA SER A 35 4.59 37.25 -9.12
C SER A 35 4.27 36.80 -10.55
N HIS A 36 4.68 35.59 -10.93
CA HIS A 36 4.38 35.05 -12.25
C HIS A 36 2.86 34.89 -12.44
N TYR A 37 2.19 34.23 -11.50
CA TYR A 37 0.76 33.94 -11.58
C TYR A 37 -0.14 35.16 -11.40
N SER A 38 0.36 36.18 -10.71
CA SER A 38 -0.29 37.47 -10.55
C SER A 38 -0.05 38.44 -11.72
N ASN A 39 0.76 38.06 -12.72
CA ASN A 39 1.26 38.94 -13.78
C ASN A 39 1.94 40.20 -13.22
N GLY A 40 2.73 40.05 -12.16
CA GLY A 40 3.52 41.12 -11.54
C GLY A 40 2.74 42.02 -10.57
N ARG A 41 1.47 41.72 -10.29
CA ARG A 41 0.63 42.55 -9.39
C ARG A 41 1.01 42.40 -7.92
N THR A 42 1.43 41.22 -7.50
CA THR A 42 1.86 40.95 -6.13
C THR A 42 2.85 39.79 -6.07
N SER A 43 3.72 39.81 -5.08
CA SER A 43 4.60 38.71 -4.67
C SER A 43 4.19 38.08 -3.32
N SER A 44 3.12 38.60 -2.71
CA SER A 44 2.57 38.10 -1.46
C SER A 44 1.51 37.03 -1.73
N LEU A 45 1.76 35.82 -1.22
CA LEU A 45 0.84 34.70 -1.37
C LEU A 45 -0.53 34.96 -0.72
N SER A 46 -0.54 35.69 0.40
CA SER A 46 -1.76 36.07 1.10
C SER A 46 -2.53 37.13 0.32
N GLU A 47 -1.83 38.13 -0.22
CA GLU A 47 -2.48 39.13 -1.06
C GLU A 47 -3.02 38.53 -2.37
N LEU A 48 -2.31 37.58 -2.97
CA LEU A 48 -2.78 36.83 -4.13
C LEU A 48 -4.08 36.08 -3.81
N TYR A 49 -4.13 35.43 -2.64
CA TYR A 49 -5.30 34.68 -2.20
C TYR A 49 -6.52 35.59 -1.93
N ASP A 50 -6.29 36.73 -1.27
CA ASP A 50 -7.37 37.61 -0.83
C ASP A 50 -7.89 38.51 -1.95
N LYS A 51 -7.01 39.05 -2.80
CA LYS A 51 -7.37 40.05 -3.83
C LYS A 51 -7.50 39.49 -5.25
N TYR A 52 -6.90 38.34 -5.53
CA TYR A 52 -6.84 37.74 -6.87
C TYR A 52 -7.10 36.23 -6.83
N PRO A 53 -8.26 35.79 -6.30
CA PRO A 53 -8.56 34.38 -6.08
C PRO A 53 -8.44 33.53 -7.36
N GLU A 54 -8.81 34.08 -8.52
CA GLU A 54 -8.68 33.41 -9.82
C GLU A 54 -7.22 33.08 -10.17
N CYS A 55 -6.29 33.98 -9.86
CA CYS A 55 -4.86 33.75 -10.08
C CYS A 55 -4.32 32.71 -9.10
N TYR A 56 -4.77 32.75 -7.85
CA TYR A 56 -4.39 31.76 -6.84
C TYR A 56 -4.87 30.35 -7.20
N GLU A 57 -6.14 30.20 -7.61
CA GLU A 57 -6.71 28.92 -7.99
C GLU A 57 -6.00 28.32 -9.21
N ARG A 58 -5.77 29.15 -10.24
CA ARG A 58 -5.00 28.75 -11.42
C ARG A 58 -3.59 28.30 -11.08
N MET A 59 -2.88 29.07 -10.24
CA MET A 59 -1.54 28.71 -9.75
C MET A 59 -1.53 27.33 -9.09
N ILE A 60 -2.46 27.09 -8.16
CA ILE A 60 -2.54 25.80 -7.45
C ILE A 60 -2.87 24.66 -8.40
N TYR A 61 -3.73 24.90 -9.39
CA TYR A 61 -4.11 23.90 -10.40
C TYR A 61 -2.91 23.52 -11.28
N GLU A 62 -2.21 24.51 -11.83
CA GLU A 62 -1.06 24.29 -12.71
C GLU A 62 0.12 23.66 -11.98
N MET A 63 0.48 24.16 -10.79
CA MET A 63 1.52 23.53 -9.95
C MET A 63 1.21 22.06 -9.63
N LYS A 64 -0.09 21.73 -9.46
CA LYS A 64 -0.52 20.35 -9.26
C LYS A 64 -0.34 19.52 -10.55
N LEU A 65 -0.67 20.08 -11.70
CA LEU A 65 -0.49 19.45 -13.01
C LEU A 65 0.99 19.14 -13.30
N GLU A 66 1.87 20.09 -13.04
CA GLU A 66 3.32 19.92 -13.14
C GLU A 66 3.86 18.91 -12.12
N SER A 67 3.33 18.92 -10.89
CA SER A 67 3.69 17.92 -9.88
C SER A 67 3.33 16.49 -10.33
N PHE A 68 2.31 16.30 -11.17
CA PHE A 68 1.97 15.00 -11.74
C PHE A 68 2.93 14.54 -12.85
N GLN A 69 3.67 15.48 -13.44
CA GLN A 69 4.62 15.25 -14.54
C GLN A 69 6.06 15.11 -14.03
N SER A 70 6.38 15.60 -12.82
CA SER A 70 7.71 15.45 -12.22
C SER A 70 8.05 13.98 -11.86
N PRO A 71 9.24 13.46 -12.23
CA PRO A 71 9.75 12.15 -11.81
C PRO A 71 9.87 11.99 -10.28
N GLN A 72 9.86 13.11 -9.55
CA GLN A 72 9.98 13.16 -8.09
C GLN A 72 8.62 13.11 -7.37
N SER A 73 7.51 13.01 -8.11
CA SER A 73 6.17 12.83 -7.54
C SER A 73 6.07 11.46 -6.88
N LYS A 74 6.11 11.47 -5.55
CA LYS A 74 6.05 10.28 -4.71
C LYS A 74 4.75 9.52 -5.01
N SER A 75 4.91 8.32 -5.57
CA SER A 75 3.89 7.27 -5.68
C SER A 75 2.56 7.75 -6.27
N LYS A 76 2.46 7.79 -7.61
CA LYS A 76 1.16 7.77 -8.28
C LYS A 76 0.30 6.69 -7.62
N TYR A 77 -0.88 7.06 -7.13
CA TYR A 77 -1.89 6.09 -6.75
C TYR A 77 -2.23 5.30 -8.00
N ASP A 78 -1.72 4.08 -8.06
CA ASP A 78 -2.04 3.11 -9.09
C ASP A 78 -3.06 2.12 -8.49
N PRO A 79 -4.35 2.21 -8.88
CA PRO A 79 -5.40 1.36 -8.34
C PRO A 79 -5.13 -0.12 -8.61
N GLU A 80 -4.47 -0.46 -9.72
CA GLU A 80 -4.13 -1.85 -10.03
C GLU A 80 -3.07 -2.39 -9.07
N SER A 81 -2.01 -1.62 -8.85
CA SER A 81 -0.96 -1.98 -7.89
C SER A 81 -1.49 -2.10 -6.45
N ASP A 82 -2.46 -1.27 -6.04
CA ASP A 82 -3.09 -1.38 -4.73
C ASP A 82 -3.92 -2.68 -4.57
N ILE A 83 -4.66 -3.08 -5.61
CA ILE A 83 -5.39 -4.36 -5.63
C ILE A 83 -4.41 -5.52 -5.44
N TRP A 84 -3.31 -5.55 -6.19
CA TRP A 84 -2.30 -6.60 -6.08
C TRP A 84 -1.63 -6.63 -4.71
N ARG A 85 -1.32 -5.47 -4.14
CA ARG A 85 -0.79 -5.36 -2.78
C ARG A 85 -1.71 -6.00 -1.75
N LYS A 86 -3.02 -5.72 -1.81
CA LYS A 86 -4.02 -6.32 -0.93
C LYS A 86 -4.12 -7.83 -1.12
N ARG A 87 -4.12 -8.31 -2.36
CA ARG A 87 -4.13 -9.75 -2.70
C ARG A 87 -2.93 -10.49 -2.11
N VAL A 88 -1.72 -9.94 -2.25
CA VAL A 88 -0.49 -10.52 -1.69
C VAL A 88 -0.55 -10.60 -0.17
N ILE A 89 -1.01 -9.53 0.49
CA ILE A 89 -1.16 -9.54 1.96
C ILE A 89 -2.15 -10.65 2.36
N ALA A 90 -3.30 -10.73 1.71
CA ALA A 90 -4.32 -11.73 2.03
C ALA A 90 -3.81 -13.17 1.84
N SER A 91 -3.11 -13.45 0.73
CA SER A 91 -2.61 -14.80 0.44
C SER A 91 -1.52 -15.25 1.42
N ILE A 92 -0.63 -14.33 1.82
CA ILE A 92 0.39 -14.60 2.85
C ILE A 92 -0.25 -14.77 4.21
N CYS A 93 -1.21 -13.91 4.59
CA CYS A 93 -1.92 -14.04 5.86
C CYS A 93 -2.62 -15.40 6.00
N ASN A 94 -3.30 -15.87 4.96
CA ASN A 94 -3.93 -17.20 4.94
C ASN A 94 -2.88 -18.32 5.10
N TRP A 95 -1.73 -18.19 4.44
CA TRP A 95 -0.64 -19.15 4.61
C TRP A 95 -0.14 -19.18 6.05
N LEU A 96 0.03 -18.02 6.69
CA LEU A 96 0.46 -17.93 8.09
C LEU A 96 -0.55 -18.59 9.05
N ASP A 97 -1.85 -18.38 8.81
CA ASP A 97 -2.91 -18.99 9.62
C ASP A 97 -2.85 -20.52 9.57
N ARG A 98 -2.69 -21.07 8.36
CA ARG A 98 -2.57 -22.52 8.15
C ARG A 98 -1.31 -23.12 8.76
N ASN A 99 -0.25 -22.33 8.90
CA ASN A 99 0.99 -22.75 9.54
C ASN A 99 0.98 -22.51 11.06
N GLY A 100 -0.16 -22.11 11.65
CA GLY A 100 -0.32 -21.92 13.09
C GLY A 100 0.48 -20.75 13.66
N VAL A 101 0.88 -19.77 12.82
CA VAL A 101 1.64 -18.62 13.28
C VAL A 101 0.72 -17.63 13.99
N TYR A 102 0.90 -17.49 15.31
CA TYR A 102 0.12 -16.56 16.12
C TYR A 102 0.69 -15.13 16.07
N PHE A 103 -0.22 -14.15 16.11
CA PHE A 103 0.11 -12.73 16.20
C PHE A 103 -0.80 -12.07 17.23
N GLU A 104 -0.27 -11.09 17.97
CA GLU A 104 -1.01 -10.32 18.97
C GLU A 104 -2.21 -9.60 18.36
N ASP A 105 -2.05 -9.04 17.14
CA ASP A 105 -3.13 -8.36 16.43
C ASP A 105 -2.98 -8.46 14.88
N THR A 106 -4.03 -8.01 14.18
CA THR A 106 -4.10 -7.99 12.71
C THR A 106 -3.03 -7.08 12.08
N ARG A 107 -2.59 -6.03 12.78
CA ARG A 107 -1.59 -5.08 12.28
C ARG A 107 -0.19 -5.69 12.31
N ALA A 108 0.16 -6.39 13.37
CA ALA A 108 1.38 -7.17 13.51
C ALA A 108 1.46 -8.23 12.41
N LYS A 109 0.37 -8.99 12.22
CA LYS A 109 0.26 -9.97 11.13
C LYS A 109 0.45 -9.35 9.75
N THR A 110 -0.24 -8.23 9.48
CA THR A 110 -0.11 -7.52 8.19
C THR A 110 1.30 -6.98 7.97
N THR A 111 1.95 -6.49 9.03
CA THR A 111 3.33 -5.99 8.98
C THR A 111 4.31 -7.12 8.69
N TYR A 112 4.12 -8.27 9.33
CA TYR A 112 4.89 -9.47 9.07
C TYR A 112 4.71 -9.96 7.63
N ALA A 113 3.47 -10.01 7.13
CA ALA A 113 3.15 -10.39 5.76
C ALA A 113 3.85 -9.47 4.74
N LYS A 114 3.85 -8.15 4.98
CA LYS A 114 4.60 -7.19 4.16
C LYS A 114 6.11 -7.47 4.19
N GLY A 115 6.67 -7.80 5.36
CA GLY A 115 8.08 -8.19 5.50
C GLY A 115 8.43 -9.47 4.72
N VAL A 116 7.54 -10.47 4.74
CA VAL A 116 7.68 -11.69 3.91
C VAL A 116 7.67 -11.35 2.43
N ALA A 117 6.71 -10.53 1.97
CA ALA A 117 6.65 -10.08 0.59
C ALA A 117 7.90 -9.29 0.16
N CYS A 118 8.38 -8.38 1.00
CA CYS A 118 9.61 -7.61 0.79
C CYS A 118 10.84 -8.52 0.61
N ARG A 119 11.00 -9.53 1.48
CA ARG A 119 12.07 -10.52 1.37
C ARG A 119 11.96 -11.34 0.11
N ALA A 120 10.76 -11.81 -0.23
CA ALA A 120 10.51 -12.52 -1.48
C ALA A 120 10.80 -11.63 -2.70
N ALA A 121 10.52 -10.34 -2.63
CA ALA A 121 10.76 -9.38 -3.71
C ALA A 121 12.19 -8.84 -3.78
N ASN A 122 13.06 -9.14 -2.81
CA ASN A 122 14.33 -8.42 -2.59
C ASN A 122 14.15 -6.89 -2.63
N CYS A 123 13.13 -6.39 -1.92
CA CYS A 123 12.77 -4.98 -1.91
C CYS A 123 12.62 -4.46 -0.48
N GLY A 124 13.24 -3.32 -0.15
CA GLY A 124 13.16 -2.72 1.19
C GLY A 124 11.83 -2.03 1.52
N ASN A 125 10.92 -1.86 0.55
CA ASN A 125 9.64 -1.21 0.75
C ASN A 125 8.53 -1.89 -0.04
N PHE A 126 7.52 -2.40 0.66
CA PHE A 126 6.39 -3.13 0.07
C PHE A 126 5.66 -2.31 -1.00
N ASN A 127 5.53 -0.99 -0.81
CA ASN A 127 4.86 -0.11 -1.76
C ASN A 127 5.67 0.15 -3.03
N LYS A 128 6.95 -0.27 -3.07
CA LYS A 128 7.83 -0.15 -4.24
C LYS A 128 7.96 -1.45 -5.03
N ILE A 129 7.31 -2.53 -4.60
CA ILE A 129 7.30 -3.80 -5.35
C ILE A 129 6.49 -3.58 -6.64
N SER A 130 7.05 -4.00 -7.78
CA SER A 130 6.39 -3.94 -9.08
C SER A 130 5.19 -4.89 -9.15
N VAL A 131 4.20 -4.58 -10.00
CA VAL A 131 2.99 -5.41 -10.16
C VAL A 131 3.34 -6.84 -10.57
N SER A 132 4.22 -7.03 -11.55
CA SER A 132 4.66 -8.37 -11.99
C SER A 132 5.26 -9.18 -10.82
N ARG A 133 6.05 -8.53 -9.96
CA ARG A 133 6.63 -9.22 -8.80
C ARG A 133 5.59 -9.52 -7.72
N LEU A 134 4.60 -8.64 -7.52
CA LEU A 134 3.46 -8.90 -6.63
C LEU A 134 2.65 -10.10 -7.12
N GLU A 135 2.41 -10.21 -8.42
CA GLU A 135 1.70 -11.34 -9.02
C GLU A 135 2.42 -12.67 -8.83
N GLU A 136 3.74 -12.72 -9.07
CA GLU A 136 4.57 -13.90 -8.83
C GLU A 136 4.53 -14.35 -7.36
N ILE A 137 4.62 -13.39 -6.43
CA ILE A 137 4.52 -13.67 -4.99
C ILE A 137 3.13 -14.20 -4.67
N TYR A 138 2.08 -13.54 -5.14
CA TYR A 138 0.70 -13.99 -4.95
C TYR A 138 0.51 -15.44 -5.42
N ASN A 139 0.90 -15.75 -6.66
CA ASN A 139 0.79 -17.08 -7.24
C ASN A 139 1.57 -18.14 -6.45
N THR A 140 2.71 -17.77 -5.89
CA THR A 140 3.50 -18.65 -5.01
C THR A 140 2.74 -18.99 -3.73
N PHE A 141 2.16 -18.00 -3.05
CA PHE A 141 1.40 -18.24 -1.81
C PHE A 141 0.05 -18.92 -2.06
N VAL A 142 -0.62 -18.66 -3.18
CA VAL A 142 -1.81 -19.41 -3.59
C VAL A 142 -1.49 -20.90 -3.77
N ARG A 143 -0.37 -21.23 -4.44
CA ARG A 143 0.08 -22.62 -4.56
C ARG A 143 0.37 -23.25 -3.20
N LYS A 144 1.09 -22.55 -2.33
CA LYS A 144 1.36 -23.04 -0.96
C LYS A 144 0.08 -23.31 -0.16
N ASN A 145 -0.91 -22.43 -0.26
CA ASN A 145 -2.20 -22.60 0.41
C ASN A 145 -2.95 -23.83 -0.13
N ARG A 146 -2.94 -24.05 -1.45
CA ARG A 146 -3.55 -25.25 -2.06
C ARG A 146 -2.88 -26.53 -1.60
N VAL A 147 -1.55 -26.56 -1.56
CA VAL A 147 -0.80 -27.74 -1.07
C VAL A 147 -1.16 -28.04 0.38
N SER A 148 -1.29 -27.00 1.23
CA SER A 148 -1.69 -27.17 2.63
C SER A 148 -3.07 -27.82 2.75
N VAL A 149 -4.06 -27.37 1.96
CA VAL A 149 -5.40 -27.98 1.91
C VAL A 149 -5.35 -29.45 1.50
N ASN A 150 -4.56 -29.78 0.49
CA ASN A 150 -4.49 -31.15 0.00
C ASN A 150 -3.91 -32.09 1.06
N ILE A 151 -2.87 -31.65 1.78
CA ILE A 151 -2.28 -32.40 2.89
C ILE A 151 -3.33 -32.62 4.00
N GLU A 152 -4.07 -31.58 4.39
CA GLU A 152 -5.15 -31.68 5.38
C GLU A 152 -6.22 -32.73 4.97
N LEU A 153 -6.60 -32.76 3.68
CA LEU A 153 -7.57 -33.72 3.16
C LEU A 153 -7.03 -35.16 3.11
N GLU A 154 -5.77 -35.33 2.74
CA GLU A 154 -5.10 -36.64 2.73
C GLU A 154 -5.02 -37.23 4.14
N GLU A 155 -4.66 -36.41 5.13
CA GLU A 155 -4.63 -36.80 6.54
C GLU A 155 -6.00 -37.22 7.06
N GLN A 156 -7.05 -36.44 6.75
CA GLN A 156 -8.43 -36.79 7.12
C GLN A 156 -8.91 -38.09 6.46
N SER A 157 -8.57 -38.30 5.18
CA SER A 157 -8.92 -39.51 4.44
C SER A 157 -8.26 -40.75 5.04
N LEU A 158 -6.99 -40.64 5.42
CA LEU A 158 -6.25 -41.71 6.06
C LEU A 158 -6.84 -42.05 7.44
N LEU A 159 -7.21 -41.02 8.22
CA LEU A 159 -7.86 -41.20 9.52
C LEU A 159 -9.21 -41.93 9.38
N ALA A 160 -10.04 -41.52 8.42
CA ALA A 160 -11.33 -42.15 8.15
C ALA A 160 -11.18 -43.64 7.78
N LEU A 161 -10.23 -43.96 6.89
CA LEU A 161 -9.94 -45.34 6.49
C LEU A 161 -9.46 -46.19 7.67
N ASN A 162 -8.62 -45.63 8.54
CA ASN A 162 -8.15 -46.34 9.74
C ASN A 162 -9.30 -46.60 10.72
N LEU A 163 -10.22 -45.66 10.87
CA LEU A 163 -11.41 -45.83 11.70
C LEU A 163 -12.33 -46.93 11.15
N GLU A 164 -12.57 -46.95 9.84
CA GLU A 164 -13.36 -48.00 9.19
C GLU A 164 -12.76 -49.38 9.39
N ARG A 165 -11.43 -49.52 9.23
CA ARG A 165 -10.72 -50.78 9.50
C ARG A 165 -10.87 -51.22 10.95
N ALA A 166 -10.72 -50.30 11.90
CA ALA A 166 -10.89 -50.61 13.33
C ALA A 166 -12.33 -51.10 13.63
N LEU A 167 -13.35 -50.46 13.04
CA LEU A 167 -14.75 -50.90 13.18
C LEU A 167 -14.99 -52.27 12.55
N GLN A 168 -14.38 -52.57 11.40
CA GLN A 168 -14.47 -53.89 10.78
C GLN A 168 -13.84 -54.98 11.66
N GLN A 169 -12.68 -54.70 12.28
CA GLN A 169 -12.03 -55.63 13.19
C GLN A 169 -12.91 -55.93 14.41
N ILE A 170 -13.46 -54.89 15.05
CA ILE A 170 -14.36 -55.04 16.19
C ILE A 170 -15.59 -55.90 15.82
N LYS A 171 -16.20 -55.64 14.65
CA LYS A 171 -17.33 -56.46 14.16
C LYS A 171 -16.95 -57.91 13.91
N HIS A 172 -15.74 -58.16 13.41
CA HIS A 172 -15.25 -59.52 13.18
C HIS A 172 -15.05 -60.26 14.51
N ASP A 173 -14.39 -59.63 15.48
CA ASP A 173 -14.11 -60.21 16.80
C ASP A 173 -15.40 -60.51 17.58
N HIS A 174 -16.45 -59.71 17.37
CA HIS A 174 -17.75 -59.90 18.03
C HIS A 174 -18.62 -61.02 17.42
N ASN A 175 -18.40 -61.39 16.15
CA ASN A 175 -19.12 -62.47 15.45
C ASN A 175 -18.44 -63.85 15.60
N LEU A 176 -17.23 -63.90 16.16
CA LEU A 176 -16.48 -65.14 16.43
C LEU A 176 -16.66 -65.66 17.87
N ASN A 177 -17.41 -64.94 18.72
CA ASN A 177 -17.82 -65.35 20.08
C ASN A 177 -19.31 -65.68 20.11
#